data_AF-A0A7T8QVR2-F1
#
_entry.id   AF-A0A7T8QVR2-F1
#
_cell.length_a   1.000
_cell.length_b   1.000
_cell.length_c   1.000
_cell.angle_alpha   90.00
_cell.angle_beta   90.00
_cell.angle_gamma   90.00
#
_symmetry.space_group_name_H-M   'P 1'
#
loop_
_entity.id
_entity.type
_entity.pdbx_description
1 polymer ?
#
loop_
_entity_poly.entity_id
_entity_poly.type
_entity_poly.pdbx_seq_one_letter_code
_entity_poly.pdbx_strand_id
1 'polypeptide(L)'
;TRLRCLRTLSSIFAHPQTSISHFYILSLAPTLFQITFLPRKNLSKESELRFLLETLLLLESLIQKGGSPNAILMFLIPALVNHLLCGEELFGCSNALRLTLHAKALHQLTALGKSYPTEFRAILGNQAALKGRLEAALKDNQVHASNKAASSTNSSTGTSPVKTQDSSKNAPSIKLSTDFSNFVVK
;
A
#
# COMPACT_ATOMS: atom_id res chain seq x y z
N THR A 1 1.02 0.45 25.65
CA THR A 1 2.33 -0.13 26.03
C THR A 1 3.08 -0.74 24.85
N ARG A 2 2.50 -1.70 24.10
CA ARG A 2 3.17 -2.40 22.97
C ARG A 2 3.80 -1.48 21.90
N LEU A 3 3.13 -0.40 21.50
CA LEU A 3 3.67 0.54 20.51
C LEU A 3 4.92 1.27 21.01
N ARG A 4 5.01 1.58 22.32
CA ARG A 4 6.23 2.17 22.90
C ARG A 4 7.41 1.20 22.81
N CYS A 5 7.16 -0.10 23.03
CA CYS A 5 8.18 -1.14 22.88
C CYS A 5 8.74 -1.18 21.46
N LEU A 6 7.88 -1.11 20.43
CA LEU A 6 8.33 -1.06 19.03
C LEU A 6 9.19 0.18 18.72
N ARG A 7 8.85 1.33 19.30
CA ARG A 7 9.66 2.54 19.11
C ARG A 7 11.00 2.47 19.83
N THR A 8 11.03 1.91 21.02
CA THR A 8 12.29 1.63 21.71
C THR A 8 13.15 0.65 20.91
N LEU A 9 12.54 -0.41 20.35
CA LEU A 9 13.22 -1.36 19.46
C LEU A 9 13.81 -0.67 18.22
N SER A 10 13.03 0.20 17.57
CA SER A 10 13.52 1.00 16.44
C SER A 10 14.75 1.84 16.83
N SER A 11 14.73 2.47 18.01
CA SER A 11 15.86 3.23 18.53
C SER A 11 17.09 2.34 18.78
N ILE A 12 16.90 1.12 19.30
CA ILE A 12 17.98 0.16 19.53
C ILE A 12 18.58 -0.30 18.20
N PHE A 13 17.75 -0.58 17.20
CA PHE A 13 18.24 -0.95 15.86
C PHE A 13 18.95 0.21 15.17
N ALA A 14 18.59 1.45 15.48
CA ALA A 14 19.26 2.65 15.00
C ALA A 14 20.55 3.02 15.74
N HIS A 15 20.98 2.23 16.72
CA HIS A 15 22.18 2.51 17.50
C HIS A 15 23.43 2.57 16.61
N PRO A 16 24.33 3.56 16.79
CA PRO A 16 25.50 3.76 15.92
C PRO A 16 26.49 2.59 15.97
N GLN A 17 26.53 1.87 17.09
CA GLN A 17 27.36 0.68 17.22
C GLN A 17 26.67 -0.54 16.61
N THR A 18 27.17 -0.95 15.43
CA THR A 18 26.61 -2.03 14.61
C THR A 18 26.65 -3.39 15.29
N SER A 19 27.66 -3.68 16.12
CA SER A 19 27.74 -4.96 16.84
C SER A 19 26.57 -5.17 17.82
N ILE A 20 26.18 -4.11 18.52
CA ILE A 20 25.05 -4.13 19.46
C ILE A 20 23.74 -4.25 18.69
N SER A 21 23.51 -3.38 17.70
CA SER A 21 22.27 -3.40 16.93
C SER A 21 22.12 -4.71 16.16
N HIS A 22 23.19 -5.26 15.60
CA HIS A 22 23.16 -6.53 14.88
C HIS A 22 22.71 -7.71 15.77
N PHE A 23 23.23 -7.82 17.00
CA PHE A 23 22.79 -8.85 17.94
C PHE A 23 21.29 -8.76 18.25
N TYR A 24 20.81 -7.55 18.54
CA TYR A 24 19.39 -7.32 18.79
C TYR A 24 18.52 -7.60 17.56
N ILE A 25 18.98 -7.23 16.36
CA ILE A 25 18.28 -7.52 15.11
C ILE A 25 18.14 -9.03 14.92
N LEU A 26 19.22 -9.81 15.05
CA LEU A 26 19.18 -11.26 14.91
C LEU A 26 18.29 -11.94 15.95
N SER A 27 18.31 -11.45 17.20
CA SER A 27 17.49 -12.03 18.28
C SER A 27 16.00 -11.68 18.17
N LEU A 28 15.66 -10.49 17.67
CA LEU A 28 14.28 -9.96 17.74
C LEU A 28 13.53 -10.01 16.41
N ALA A 29 14.24 -9.97 15.27
CA ALA A 29 13.62 -10.07 13.95
C ALA A 29 12.73 -11.32 13.79
N PRO A 30 13.11 -12.53 14.27
CA PRO A 30 12.25 -13.71 14.17
C PRO A 30 10.88 -13.52 14.85
N THR A 31 10.87 -12.91 16.04
CA THR A 31 9.65 -12.59 16.78
C THR A 31 8.78 -11.58 16.03
N LEU A 32 9.39 -10.55 15.45
CA LEU A 32 8.68 -9.55 14.65
C LEU A 32 8.07 -10.16 13.38
N PHE A 33 8.80 -11.04 12.69
CA PHE A 33 8.26 -11.78 11.55
C PHE A 33 7.08 -12.64 11.97
N GLN A 34 7.21 -13.41 13.05
CA GLN A 34 6.11 -14.24 13.56
C GLN A 34 4.84 -13.42 13.76
N ILE A 35 4.93 -12.26 14.41
CA ILE A 35 3.81 -11.34 14.64
C ILE A 35 3.13 -10.92 13.31
N THR A 36 3.92 -10.62 12.28
CA THR A 36 3.40 -10.18 10.96
C THR A 36 2.76 -11.32 10.18
N PHE A 37 3.23 -12.56 10.36
CA PHE A 37 2.66 -13.74 9.69
C PHE A 37 1.35 -14.25 10.31
N LEU A 38 1.02 -13.84 11.54
CA LEU A 38 -0.23 -14.27 12.17
C LEU A 38 -1.45 -13.77 11.37
N PRO A 39 -2.43 -14.65 11.05
CA PRO A 39 -3.60 -14.28 10.28
C PRO A 39 -4.49 -13.30 11.07
N ARG A 40 -4.71 -12.10 10.51
CA ARG A 40 -5.57 -11.07 11.08
C ARG A 40 -6.93 -11.05 10.36
N LYS A 41 -7.75 -12.08 10.62
CA LYS A 41 -9.10 -12.18 10.03
C LYS A 41 -10.05 -11.14 10.64
N ASN A 42 -9.94 -10.88 11.94
CA ASN A 42 -10.82 -9.96 12.68
C ASN A 42 -10.01 -8.79 13.27
N LEU A 43 -9.68 -7.78 12.45
CA LEU A 43 -9.12 -6.52 12.95
C LEU A 43 -10.25 -5.67 13.50
N SER A 44 -10.47 -5.72 14.81
CA SER A 44 -11.52 -4.92 15.48
C SER A 44 -10.99 -3.65 16.12
N LYS A 45 -9.68 -3.58 16.41
CA LYS A 45 -9.08 -2.49 17.17
C LYS A 45 -8.09 -1.72 16.31
N GLU A 46 -8.24 -0.41 16.28
CA GLU A 46 -7.30 0.48 15.60
C GLU A 46 -5.88 0.41 16.20
N SER A 47 -5.77 0.13 17.49
CA SER A 47 -4.49 -0.08 18.17
C SER A 47 -3.73 -1.31 17.65
N GLU A 48 -4.43 -2.36 17.23
CA GLU A 48 -3.82 -3.56 16.62
C GLU A 48 -3.35 -3.27 15.21
N LEU A 49 -4.13 -2.52 14.43
CA LEU A 49 -3.73 -2.05 13.10
C LEU A 49 -2.45 -1.22 13.20
N ARG A 50 -2.43 -0.19 14.06
CA ARG A 50 -1.25 0.66 14.26
C ARG A 50 -0.02 -0.15 14.68
N PHE A 51 -0.19 -1.10 15.60
CA PHE A 51 0.89 -1.97 16.05
C PHE A 51 1.47 -2.81 14.91
N LEU A 52 0.62 -3.40 14.08
CA LEU A 52 1.04 -4.19 12.92
C LEU A 52 1.77 -3.33 11.88
N LEU A 53 1.24 -2.15 11.56
CA LEU A 53 1.87 -1.24 10.61
C LEU A 53 3.23 -0.75 11.09
N GLU A 54 3.38 -0.43 12.38
CA GLU A 54 4.67 -0.06 12.95
C GLU A 54 5.65 -1.25 12.93
N THR A 55 5.17 -2.48 13.14
CA THR A 55 5.98 -3.71 13.05
C THR A 55 6.50 -3.93 11.62
N LEU A 56 5.64 -3.73 10.62
CA LEU A 56 6.01 -3.80 9.21
C LEU A 56 7.04 -2.74 8.82
N LEU A 57 6.86 -1.50 9.27
CA LEU A 57 7.83 -0.41 9.06
C LEU A 57 9.17 -0.70 9.75
N LEU A 58 9.13 -1.29 10.95
CA LEU A 58 10.34 -1.70 11.67
C LEU A 58 11.10 -2.76 10.87
N LEU A 59 10.43 -3.80 10.38
CA LEU A 59 11.03 -4.83 9.52
C LEU A 59 11.57 -4.24 8.20
N GLU A 60 10.87 -3.28 7.60
CA GLU A 60 11.34 -2.56 6.42
C GLU A 60 12.63 -1.78 6.70
N SER A 61 12.73 -1.12 7.87
CA SER A 61 13.95 -0.42 8.29
C SER A 61 15.14 -1.37 8.51
N LEU A 62 14.87 -2.64 8.83
CA LEU A 62 15.91 -3.66 8.95
C LEU A 62 16.55 -3.99 7.60
N ILE A 63 15.84 -3.80 6.48
CA ILE A 63 16.40 -4.02 5.14
C ILE A 63 17.58 -3.05 4.90
N GLN A 64 17.44 -1.80 5.35
CA GLN A 64 18.45 -0.77 5.21
C GLN A 64 19.63 -0.94 6.18
N LYS A 65 19.41 -1.63 7.31
CA LYS A 65 20.40 -1.79 8.39
C LYS A 65 21.08 -3.15 8.42
N GLY A 66 20.41 -4.17 7.87
CA GLY A 66 20.89 -5.54 7.81
C GLY A 66 21.86 -5.74 6.65
N GLY A 67 22.85 -6.60 6.84
CA GLY A 67 23.82 -6.93 5.79
C GLY A 67 23.25 -7.75 4.62
N SER A 68 22.05 -8.33 4.76
CA SER A 68 21.42 -9.19 3.74
C SER A 68 19.96 -8.79 3.49
N PRO A 69 19.68 -7.83 2.58
CA PRO A 69 18.32 -7.40 2.26
C PRO A 69 17.45 -8.56 1.75
N ASN A 70 18.06 -9.51 1.02
CA ASN A 70 17.37 -10.67 0.45
C ASN A 70 16.68 -11.53 1.53
N ALA A 71 17.34 -11.81 2.66
CA ALA A 71 16.75 -12.64 3.71
C ALA A 71 15.50 -11.99 4.31
N ILE A 72 15.54 -10.69 4.57
CA ILE A 72 14.40 -9.95 5.13
C ILE A 72 13.27 -9.86 4.11
N LEU A 73 13.59 -9.56 2.84
CA LEU A 73 12.62 -9.49 1.75
C LEU A 73 11.90 -10.83 1.52
N MET A 74 12.64 -11.95 1.62
CA MET A 74 12.10 -13.30 1.46
C MET A 74 10.99 -13.62 2.47
N PHE A 75 11.02 -13.02 3.66
CA PHE A 75 9.96 -13.15 4.66
C PHE A 75 8.92 -12.01 4.57
N LEU A 76 9.36 -10.78 4.33
CA LEU A 76 8.47 -9.62 4.34
C LEU A 76 7.47 -9.62 3.17
N ILE A 77 7.89 -10.03 1.98
CA ILE A 77 7.03 -10.07 0.78
C ILE A 77 5.86 -11.06 0.97
N PRO A 78 6.08 -12.34 1.31
CA PRO A 78 4.98 -13.27 1.61
C PRO A 78 4.07 -12.78 2.74
N ALA A 79 4.64 -12.18 3.78
CA ALA A 79 3.86 -11.66 4.90
C ALA A 79 2.91 -10.54 4.46
N LEU A 80 3.38 -9.59 3.64
CA LEU A 80 2.56 -8.52 3.08
C LEU A 80 1.49 -9.05 2.12
N VAL A 81 1.83 -10.03 1.28
CA VAL A 81 0.88 -10.65 0.34
C VAL A 81 -0.26 -11.39 1.08
N ASN A 82 0.03 -12.00 2.23
CA ASN A 82 -0.98 -12.66 3.07
C ASN A 82 -2.02 -11.68 3.65
N HIS A 83 -1.71 -10.39 3.74
CA HIS A 83 -2.65 -9.36 4.18
C HIS A 83 -3.45 -8.73 3.03
N LEU A 84 -3.20 -9.12 1.77
CA LEU A 84 -3.96 -8.64 0.62
C LEU A 84 -5.32 -9.31 0.53
N LEU A 85 -6.32 -8.54 0.12
CA LEU A 85 -7.67 -8.99 -0.20
C LEU A 85 -7.79 -9.08 -1.73
N CYS A 86 -8.47 -10.11 -2.22
CA CYS A 86 -8.72 -10.34 -3.64
C CYS A 86 -10.16 -10.82 -3.85
N GLY A 87 -10.75 -10.52 -5.01
CA GLY A 87 -12.08 -10.93 -5.39
C GLY A 87 -13.13 -10.53 -4.36
N GLU A 88 -14.01 -11.47 -4.02
CA GLU A 88 -15.10 -11.24 -3.06
C GLU A 88 -14.61 -10.80 -1.67
N GLU A 89 -13.39 -11.17 -1.25
CA GLU A 89 -12.84 -10.74 0.04
C GLU A 89 -12.61 -9.23 0.09
N LEU A 90 -12.35 -8.59 -1.06
CA LEU A 90 -12.17 -7.14 -1.15
C LEU A 90 -13.53 -6.44 -1.30
N PHE A 91 -14.34 -6.87 -2.27
CA PHE A 91 -15.62 -6.24 -2.56
C PHE A 91 -16.67 -6.43 -1.45
N GLY A 92 -16.63 -7.55 -0.73
CA GLY A 92 -17.50 -7.82 0.42
C GLY A 92 -16.97 -7.30 1.76
N CYS A 93 -15.79 -6.65 1.80
CA CYS A 93 -15.18 -6.21 3.06
C CYS A 93 -15.87 -4.96 3.62
N SER A 94 -16.65 -5.10 4.69
CA SER A 94 -17.21 -3.97 5.43
C SER A 94 -16.24 -3.36 6.46
N ASN A 95 -15.13 -4.04 6.74
CA ASN A 95 -14.19 -3.62 7.78
C ASN A 95 -13.16 -2.62 7.26
N ALA A 96 -13.34 -1.35 7.62
CA ALA A 96 -12.46 -0.25 7.23
C ALA A 96 -10.98 -0.44 7.68
N LEU A 97 -10.72 -1.09 8.81
CA LEU A 97 -9.36 -1.36 9.29
C LEU A 97 -8.66 -2.39 8.41
N ARG A 98 -9.38 -3.41 7.96
CA ARG A 98 -8.88 -4.42 6.98
C ARG A 98 -8.59 -3.78 5.62
N LEU A 99 -9.48 -2.93 5.12
CA LEU A 99 -9.26 -2.20 3.87
C LEU A 99 -8.03 -1.27 3.97
N THR A 100 -7.83 -0.61 5.12
CA THR A 100 -6.66 0.23 5.37
C THR A 100 -5.37 -0.59 5.39
N LEU A 101 -5.38 -1.76 6.04
CA LEU A 101 -4.24 -2.67 6.04
C LEU A 101 -3.91 -3.15 4.62
N HIS A 102 -4.92 -3.54 3.85
CA HIS A 102 -4.77 -3.95 2.46
C HIS A 102 -4.11 -2.86 1.61
N ALA A 103 -4.63 -1.62 1.67
CA ALA A 103 -4.08 -0.50 0.92
C ALA A 103 -2.62 -0.21 1.32
N LYS A 104 -2.31 -0.24 2.62
CA LYS A 104 -0.94 0.00 3.11
C LYS A 104 0.02 -1.13 2.71
N ALA A 105 -0.43 -2.39 2.75
CA ALA A 105 0.36 -3.53 2.32
C ALA A 105 0.66 -3.47 0.82
N LEU A 106 -0.33 -3.13 -0.01
CA LEU A 106 -0.17 -2.97 -1.46
C LEU A 106 0.81 -1.83 -1.80
N HIS A 107 0.69 -0.70 -1.08
CA HIS A 107 1.63 0.42 -1.23
C HIS A 107 3.06 0.00 -0.88
N GLN A 108 3.27 -0.70 0.24
CA GLN A 108 4.60 -1.19 0.62
C GLN A 108 5.14 -2.21 -0.37
N LEU A 109 4.35 -3.17 -0.85
CA LEU A 109 4.77 -4.12 -1.88
C LEU A 109 5.20 -3.40 -3.17
N THR A 110 4.47 -2.37 -3.58
CA THR A 110 4.80 -1.56 -4.75
C THR A 110 6.12 -0.80 -4.54
N ALA A 111 6.34 -0.24 -3.34
CA ALA A 111 7.59 0.43 -2.99
C ALA A 111 8.77 -0.55 -2.99
N LEU A 112 8.63 -1.72 -2.36
CA LEU A 112 9.65 -2.77 -2.35
C LEU A 112 9.98 -3.27 -3.76
N GLY A 113 8.99 -3.44 -4.63
CA GLY A 113 9.20 -3.84 -6.02
C GLY A 113 9.95 -2.79 -6.85
N LYS A 114 9.85 -1.50 -6.50
CA LYS A 114 10.64 -0.42 -7.10
C LYS A 114 12.06 -0.36 -6.56
N SER A 115 12.23 -0.54 -5.24
CA SER A 115 13.54 -0.47 -4.58
C SER A 115 14.41 -1.70 -4.81
N TYR A 116 13.81 -2.89 -4.93
CA TYR A 116 14.52 -4.18 -5.02
C TYR A 116 13.95 -5.06 -6.14
N PRO A 117 14.02 -4.62 -7.41
CA PRO A 117 13.35 -5.31 -8.52
C PRO A 117 13.87 -6.73 -8.75
N THR A 118 15.17 -6.98 -8.54
CA THR A 118 15.81 -8.27 -8.80
C THR A 118 15.39 -9.32 -7.78
N GLU A 119 15.52 -8.99 -6.50
CA GLU A 119 15.14 -9.84 -5.37
C GLU A 119 13.63 -10.09 -5.36
N PHE A 120 12.84 -9.04 -5.61
CA PHE A 120 11.39 -9.13 -5.68
C PHE A 120 10.94 -10.10 -6.79
N ARG A 121 11.55 -10.02 -7.99
CA ARG A 121 11.29 -10.95 -9.09
C ARG A 121 11.72 -12.37 -8.75
N ALA A 122 12.86 -12.57 -8.11
CA ALA A 122 13.32 -13.89 -7.70
C ALA A 122 12.36 -14.54 -6.70
N ILE A 123 11.94 -13.79 -5.67
CA ILE A 123 11.02 -14.28 -4.62
C ILE A 123 9.65 -14.62 -5.21
N LEU A 124 9.08 -13.74 -6.04
CA LEU A 124 7.80 -14.01 -6.71
C LEU A 124 7.89 -15.10 -7.78
N GLY A 125 9.02 -15.20 -8.48
CA GLY A 125 9.28 -16.25 -9.47
C GLY A 125 9.31 -17.63 -8.84
N ASN A 126 9.80 -17.72 -7.60
CA ASN A 126 9.83 -18.97 -6.84
C ASN A 126 8.44 -19.39 -6.30
N GLN A 127 7.48 -18.46 -6.25
CA GLN A 127 6.13 -18.70 -5.72
C GLN A 127 5.04 -18.11 -6.60
N ALA A 128 4.65 -18.85 -7.64
CA ALA A 128 3.62 -18.43 -8.60
C ALA A 128 2.28 -18.05 -7.93
N ALA A 129 1.90 -18.73 -6.83
CA ALA A 129 0.70 -18.41 -6.08
C ALA A 129 0.71 -17.00 -5.46
N LEU A 130 1.87 -16.57 -4.91
CA LEU A 130 2.00 -15.22 -4.36
C LEU A 130 1.92 -14.15 -5.45
N LYS A 131 2.56 -14.41 -6.60
CA LYS A 131 2.51 -13.53 -7.76
C LYS A 131 1.08 -13.36 -8.26
N GLY A 132 0.36 -14.46 -8.46
CA GLY A 132 -1.04 -14.42 -8.90
C GLY A 132 -1.94 -13.66 -7.91
N ARG A 133 -1.75 -13.85 -6.60
CA ARG A 133 -2.50 -13.11 -5.57
C ARG A 133 -2.19 -11.61 -5.61
N LEU A 134 -0.93 -11.21 -5.79
CA LEU A 134 -0.55 -9.81 -5.91
C LEU A 134 -1.16 -9.15 -7.14
N GLU A 135 -1.10 -9.81 -8.29
CA GLU A 135 -1.68 -9.30 -9.55
C GLU A 135 -3.20 -9.17 -9.47
N ALA A 136 -3.88 -10.17 -8.88
CA ALA A 136 -5.31 -10.13 -8.61
C ALA A 136 -5.67 -8.96 -7.67
N ALA A 137 -4.96 -8.84 -6.53
CA ALA A 137 -5.14 -7.75 -5.59
C ALA A 137 -4.96 -6.37 -6.23
N LEU A 138 -3.97 -6.20 -7.11
CA LEU A 138 -3.72 -4.94 -7.80
C LEU A 138 -4.86 -4.58 -8.78
N LYS A 139 -5.30 -5.57 -9.57
CA LYS A 139 -6.42 -5.41 -10.51
C LYS A 139 -7.72 -5.08 -9.78
N ASP A 140 -8.02 -5.82 -8.73
CA ASP A 140 -9.24 -5.63 -7.95
C ASP A 140 -9.20 -4.30 -7.19
N ASN A 141 -8.05 -3.89 -6.67
CA ASN A 141 -7.88 -2.58 -6.03
C ASN A 141 -8.11 -1.43 -7.02
N GLN A 142 -7.72 -1.58 -8.29
CA GLN A 142 -8.00 -0.57 -9.32
C GLN A 142 -9.51 -0.45 -9.58
N VAL A 143 -10.20 -1.58 -9.75
CA VAL A 143 -11.67 -1.60 -9.93
C VAL A 143 -12.39 -1.04 -8.70
N HIS A 144 -11.97 -1.44 -7.51
CA HIS A 144 -12.54 -0.98 -6.24
C HIS A 144 -12.38 0.54 -6.05
N ALA A 145 -11.22 1.10 -6.42
CA ALA A 145 -10.99 2.55 -6.39
C ALA A 145 -11.85 3.30 -7.42
N SER A 146 -11.99 2.77 -8.64
CA SER A 146 -12.84 3.36 -9.69
C SER A 146 -14.32 3.37 -9.30
N ASN A 147 -14.84 2.29 -8.72
CA ASN A 147 -16.23 2.21 -8.26
C ASN A 147 -16.51 3.22 -7.14
N LYS A 148 -15.56 3.40 -6.21
CA LYS A 148 -15.68 4.39 -5.13
C LYS A 148 -15.73 5.83 -5.68
N ALA A 149 -14.88 6.14 -6.67
CA ALA A 149 -14.86 7.44 -7.32
C ALA A 149 -16.17 7.74 -8.08
N ALA A 150 -16.71 6.75 -8.83
CA ALA A 150 -17.98 6.90 -9.54
C ALA A 150 -19.19 7.07 -8.59
N SER A 151 -19.19 6.41 -7.44
CA SER A 151 -20.25 6.58 -6.42
C SER A 151 -20.22 7.95 -5.72
N SER A 152 -19.04 8.59 -5.64
CA SER A 152 -18.90 9.92 -5.03
C SER A 152 -19.37 11.06 -5.95
N THR A 153 -19.60 10.79 -7.24
CA THR A 153 -20.14 11.79 -8.19
C THR A 153 -21.67 11.80 -8.22
N ASN A 154 -22.34 10.79 -7.65
CA ASN A 154 -23.80 10.69 -7.64
C ASN A 154 -24.48 11.07 -6.29
N SER A 155 -23.72 11.53 -5.29
CA SER A 155 -24.27 11.98 -4.00
C SER A 155 -24.31 13.51 -3.87
N SER A 156 -24.87 14.19 -4.87
CA SER A 156 -25.23 15.62 -4.78
C SER A 156 -26.49 15.96 -5.58
N THR A 157 -27.58 15.20 -5.41
CA THR A 157 -28.92 15.65 -5.82
C THR A 157 -29.96 15.06 -4.87
N GLY A 158 -30.44 15.87 -3.93
CA GLY A 158 -31.38 15.37 -2.91
C GLY A 158 -32.09 16.38 -2.03
N THR A 159 -32.25 17.65 -2.43
CA THR A 159 -33.33 18.51 -1.92
C THR A 159 -33.56 19.70 -2.87
N SER A 160 -34.72 19.74 -3.49
CA SER A 160 -35.24 20.90 -4.23
C SER A 160 -35.30 22.13 -3.32
N PRO A 161 -35.06 23.35 -3.85
CA PRO A 161 -36.22 24.13 -4.30
C PRO A 161 -35.98 24.94 -5.60
N VAL A 162 -37.06 25.06 -6.37
CA VAL A 162 -37.48 26.24 -7.15
C VAL A 162 -36.50 26.86 -8.18
N LYS A 163 -36.99 26.90 -9.43
CA LYS A 163 -36.59 27.73 -10.59
C LYS A 163 -35.69 28.95 -10.29
N THR A 164 -34.53 29.07 -10.96
CA THR A 164 -34.21 30.11 -11.98
C THR A 164 -32.79 29.93 -12.55
N GLN A 165 -32.59 30.42 -13.77
CA GLN A 165 -31.33 30.49 -14.55
C GLN A 165 -30.14 31.02 -13.75
N ASP A 166 -28.92 30.51 -13.98
CA ASP A 166 -27.86 31.19 -14.76
C ASP A 166 -26.51 30.41 -14.76
N SER A 167 -25.85 30.46 -15.93
CA SER A 167 -24.43 30.43 -16.27
C SER A 167 -23.32 29.65 -15.52
N SER A 168 -22.50 29.02 -16.37
CA SER A 168 -21.02 28.88 -16.34
C SER A 168 -20.40 27.53 -15.95
N LYS A 169 -20.32 26.65 -16.96
CA LYS A 169 -19.36 25.54 -17.07
C LYS A 169 -17.95 26.10 -17.32
N ASN A 170 -17.00 25.83 -16.44
CA ASN A 170 -15.58 26.12 -16.69
C ASN A 170 -14.79 24.81 -16.87
N ALA A 171 -14.62 24.40 -18.12
CA ALA A 171 -13.66 23.38 -18.54
C ALA A 171 -12.54 24.10 -19.33
N PRO A 172 -11.25 23.87 -19.04
CA PRO A 172 -10.17 24.51 -19.78
C PRO A 172 -9.99 23.78 -21.12
N SER A 173 -10.60 24.33 -22.18
CA SER A 173 -10.38 23.88 -23.56
C SER A 173 -9.12 24.57 -24.10
N ILE A 174 -8.04 23.81 -24.23
CA ILE A 174 -6.87 24.20 -25.04
C ILE A 174 -7.36 24.34 -26.49
N LYS A 175 -7.43 25.57 -26.98
CA LYS A 175 -7.60 25.84 -28.42
C LYS A 175 -6.23 26.06 -29.03
N LEU A 176 -5.77 25.07 -29.78
CA LEU A 176 -4.64 25.19 -30.67
C LEU A 176 -5.11 25.99 -31.90
N SER A 177 -4.77 27.27 -31.98
CA SER A 177 -5.08 28.10 -33.15
C SER A 177 -3.99 27.92 -34.21
N THR A 178 -4.28 27.10 -35.21
CA THR A 178 -3.56 27.08 -36.48
C THR A 178 -4.32 27.94 -37.49
N ASP A 179 -3.86 29.18 -37.66
CA ASP A 179 -4.27 30.06 -38.76
C ASP A 179 -3.38 29.75 -39.97
N PHE A 180 -3.99 29.38 -41.11
CA PHE A 180 -3.29 29.12 -42.38
C PHE A 180 -3.82 30.00 -43.51
N SER A 181 -4.35 31.19 -43.21
CA SER A 181 -5.00 32.04 -44.22
C SER A 181 -4.06 32.91 -45.06
N ASN A 182 -2.79 32.52 -45.26
CA ASN A 182 -1.82 33.30 -46.07
C ASN A 182 -1.11 32.53 -47.19
N PHE A 183 -1.58 31.35 -47.60
CA PHE A 183 -1.05 30.67 -48.78
C PHE A 183 -2.11 30.56 -49.89
N VAL A 184 -2.43 31.70 -50.52
CA VAL A 184 -2.96 31.68 -51.89
C VAL A 184 -1.79 31.90 -52.82
N VAL A 185 -1.36 30.80 -53.44
CA VAL A 185 -0.43 30.80 -54.58
C VAL A 185 -1.16 31.42 -55.77
N LYS A 186 -0.59 32.47 -56.35
CA LYS A 186 -0.78 32.78 -57.76
C LYS A 186 0.49 33.39 -58.33
#